data_AF-A0A1M3LYH5-F1
#
_entry.id   AF-A0A1M3LYH5-F1
#
_cell.length_a   1.000
_cell.length_b   1.000
_cell.length_c   1.000
_cell.angle_alpha   90.00
_cell.angle_beta   90.00
_cell.angle_gamma   90.00
#
_symmetry.space_group_name_H-M   'P 1'
#
loop_
_entity.id
_entity.type
_entity.pdbx_description
1 polymer ?
#
loop_
_entity_poly.entity_id
_entity_poly.type
_entity_poly.pdbx_seq_one_letter_code
_entity_poly.pdbx_strand_id
1 'polypeptide(L)'
;MMPNVVRGDRMSGLMTYLTGPGRSNEHTEPHLVAGDPALMAWHDDAELGRDAALSIARHLDKPRAVFGVEVPGGHVWHCSLSLRADEGQLADEQWGAIANDFIAAMEFDDNEGTKAPCRWVAVRHGVSSNGNDHIHIAVNLVREDGTKASIHNDFHRAQVAARALEVKYGLEQLESVRAERSTRGYDPAEREAQARSRARAKYERTRPQLGDDALRWEHLTGPDRQARISAELRTDQPRYLLALKVRGCAGASRSEAEFVRRMRREGLLVRPRYADGRTDVVTGYSVAERPTAGERPIWYGGGHLGRDLTLPRLRDGWEDTPQGATAAVAEWNAAKRGRRVVAPGRERLEPTNDQALRHSERLARTVDELARVPLDDRETWATVARQTAGALAAWSNAVEETPGDIAAAAEALSRSAQTYRRTPPPAKAGTIAISGAALFLASAVRGGQGTVGEAALVREMLTLTVAVMKVAEAARQDRYARTALADARDRLERVHAALPTPPARSVGQAAVVEEQGSVATEAPALDAETRAMLDRLNAGRSGTPGSPVPRELRPDDSPARRPAPRPGRDGTER
;
A
#
# COMPACT_ATOMS: atom_id res chain seq x y z
N MET A 1 1.14 -10.71 9.42
CA MET A 1 -0.27 -10.72 9.88
C MET A 1 -1.08 -9.49 9.42
N MET A 2 -2.34 -9.67 9.00
CA MET A 2 -3.23 -8.59 8.52
C MET A 2 -4.59 -8.59 9.24
N PRO A 3 -4.90 -7.55 10.05
CA PRO A 3 -6.20 -7.42 10.70
C PRO A 3 -7.21 -6.72 9.78
N ASN A 4 -8.44 -7.24 9.72
CA ASN A 4 -9.58 -6.58 9.08
C ASN A 4 -10.76 -6.51 10.05
N VAL A 5 -11.24 -5.30 10.33
CA VAL A 5 -12.25 -5.04 11.36
C VAL A 5 -13.59 -4.67 10.70
N VAL A 6 -14.65 -5.35 11.11
CA VAL A 6 -16.04 -5.10 10.69
C VAL A 6 -16.94 -5.01 11.92
N ARG A 7 -18.03 -4.25 11.84
CA ARG A 7 -19.00 -4.08 12.92
C ARG A 7 -20.41 -4.44 12.44
N GLY A 8 -21.25 -4.90 13.37
CA GLY A 8 -22.63 -5.27 13.07
C GLY A 8 -23.48 -5.42 14.33
N ASP A 9 -24.73 -5.84 14.12
CA ASP A 9 -25.77 -5.91 15.15
C ASP A 9 -26.39 -7.32 15.29
N ARG A 10 -25.86 -8.32 14.57
CA ARG A 10 -26.39 -9.70 14.56
C ARG A 10 -25.29 -10.74 14.85
N MET A 11 -25.12 -11.10 16.12
CA MET A 11 -24.13 -12.11 16.54
C MET A 11 -24.46 -13.50 15.98
N SER A 12 -25.75 -13.87 15.98
CA SER A 12 -26.20 -15.15 15.39
C SER A 12 -25.92 -15.21 13.88
N GLY A 13 -26.06 -14.09 13.17
CA GLY A 13 -25.72 -13.98 11.76
C GLY A 13 -24.23 -14.15 11.51
N LEU A 14 -23.39 -13.52 12.34
CA LEU A 14 -21.94 -13.67 12.27
C LEU A 14 -21.51 -15.10 12.57
N MET A 15 -21.94 -15.68 13.69
CA MET A 15 -21.52 -17.04 14.06
C MET A 15 -21.96 -18.08 13.03
N THR A 16 -23.18 -17.98 12.49
CA THR A 16 -23.64 -18.88 11.42
C THR A 16 -22.83 -18.71 10.14
N TYR A 17 -22.34 -17.49 9.87
CA TYR A 17 -21.44 -17.25 8.73
C TYR A 17 -20.09 -17.92 8.94
N LEU A 18 -19.51 -17.80 10.13
CA LEU A 18 -18.19 -18.38 10.46
C LEU A 18 -18.22 -19.92 10.39
N THR A 19 -19.30 -20.57 10.80
CA THR A 19 -19.43 -22.04 10.73
C THR A 19 -20.01 -22.55 9.40
N GLY A 20 -20.41 -21.65 8.49
CA GLY A 20 -20.97 -22.01 7.20
C GLY A 20 -19.88 -22.14 6.12
N PRO A 21 -20.22 -22.50 4.88
CA PRO A 21 -19.26 -22.59 3.76
C PRO A 21 -18.64 -21.23 3.34
N GLY A 22 -18.98 -20.12 4.01
CA GLY A 22 -18.58 -18.78 3.58
C GLY A 22 -19.23 -18.37 2.26
N ARG A 23 -18.71 -17.30 1.62
CA ARG A 23 -19.16 -16.85 0.29
C ARG A 23 -18.52 -17.64 -0.87
N SER A 24 -17.41 -18.35 -0.60
CA SER A 24 -16.60 -19.02 -1.62
C SER A 24 -15.95 -20.35 -1.17
N ASN A 25 -16.53 -21.11 -0.23
CA ASN A 25 -15.91 -22.30 0.38
C ASN A 25 -14.55 -22.00 1.04
N GLU A 26 -14.47 -20.86 1.74
CA GLU A 26 -13.23 -20.41 2.39
C GLU A 26 -12.97 -21.08 3.75
N HIS A 27 -13.97 -21.80 4.28
CA HIS A 27 -13.92 -22.39 5.61
C HIS A 27 -13.77 -23.90 5.52
N THR A 28 -12.69 -24.43 6.11
CA THR A 28 -12.45 -25.87 6.27
C THR A 28 -12.29 -26.15 7.76
N GLU A 29 -13.07 -27.09 8.31
CA GLU A 29 -12.99 -27.49 9.72
C GLU A 29 -13.08 -26.30 10.71
N PRO A 30 -14.17 -25.51 10.69
CA PRO A 30 -14.29 -24.37 11.60
C PRO A 30 -14.32 -24.83 13.06
N HIS A 31 -13.35 -24.44 13.88
CA HIS A 31 -13.28 -24.82 15.31
C HIS A 31 -12.81 -23.65 16.19
N LEU A 32 -13.00 -23.75 17.50
CA LEU A 32 -12.54 -22.73 18.45
C LEU A 32 -11.07 -22.93 18.78
N VAL A 33 -10.30 -21.83 18.80
CA VAL A 33 -8.88 -21.84 19.22
C VAL A 33 -8.63 -20.97 20.46
N ALA A 34 -9.56 -20.07 20.79
CA ALA A 34 -9.58 -19.30 22.02
C ALA A 34 -10.95 -18.63 22.24
N GLY A 35 -11.21 -18.17 23.46
CA GLY A 35 -12.43 -17.42 23.76
C GLY A 35 -12.80 -17.44 25.23
N ASP A 36 -14.07 -17.15 25.50
CA ASP A 36 -14.69 -17.25 26.81
C ASP A 36 -14.49 -18.67 27.43
N PRO A 37 -14.02 -18.78 28.68
CA PRO A 37 -13.69 -20.07 29.30
C PRO A 37 -14.83 -21.08 29.33
N ALA A 38 -16.08 -20.61 29.50
CA ALA A 38 -17.23 -21.51 29.48
C ALA A 38 -17.47 -22.09 28.08
N LEU A 39 -17.28 -21.27 27.03
CA LEU A 39 -17.39 -21.75 25.66
C LEU A 39 -16.30 -22.75 25.29
N MET A 40 -15.05 -22.48 25.69
CA MET A 40 -13.95 -23.42 25.47
C MET A 40 -14.15 -24.75 26.21
N ALA A 41 -14.85 -24.75 27.35
CA ALA A 41 -15.17 -25.97 28.08
C ALA A 41 -16.37 -26.74 27.48
N TRP A 42 -17.33 -26.04 26.88
CA TRP A 42 -18.54 -26.66 26.29
C TRP A 42 -18.35 -27.10 24.84
N HIS A 43 -17.45 -26.43 24.13
CA HIS A 43 -17.12 -26.67 22.75
C HIS A 43 -15.63 -27.00 22.72
N ASP A 44 -15.33 -28.31 22.76
CA ASP A 44 -13.98 -28.88 22.60
C ASP A 44 -13.44 -28.62 21.18
N ASP A 45 -12.28 -29.18 20.81
CA ASP A 45 -11.62 -29.05 19.49
C ASP A 45 -12.44 -29.64 18.30
N ALA A 46 -13.73 -29.87 18.48
CA ALA A 46 -14.63 -30.39 17.47
C ALA A 46 -15.03 -29.32 16.43
N GLU A 47 -15.20 -29.77 15.20
CA GLU A 47 -15.77 -28.96 14.12
C GLU A 47 -17.15 -28.39 14.51
N LEU A 48 -17.30 -27.08 14.37
CA LEU A 48 -18.49 -26.34 14.75
C LEU A 48 -19.58 -26.47 13.69
N GLY A 49 -20.66 -27.13 14.07
CA GLY A 49 -21.92 -27.10 13.34
C GLY A 49 -22.76 -25.85 13.59
N ARG A 50 -23.84 -25.69 12.81
CA ARG A 50 -24.79 -24.57 12.92
C ARG A 50 -25.41 -24.43 14.32
N ASP A 51 -25.73 -25.53 14.98
CA ASP A 51 -26.36 -25.50 16.31
C ASP A 51 -25.38 -25.01 17.39
N ALA A 52 -24.11 -25.40 17.29
CA ALA A 52 -23.04 -24.86 18.13
C ALA A 52 -22.87 -23.35 17.89
N ALA A 53 -22.89 -22.91 16.63
CA ALA A 53 -22.82 -21.49 16.27
C ALA A 53 -23.94 -20.65 16.92
N LEU A 54 -25.19 -21.16 16.91
CA LEU A 54 -26.33 -20.49 17.55
C LEU A 54 -26.26 -20.54 19.09
N SER A 55 -25.68 -21.59 19.66
CA SER A 55 -25.41 -21.67 21.10
C SER A 55 -24.38 -20.63 21.52
N ILE A 56 -23.23 -20.59 20.84
CA ILE A 56 -22.15 -19.62 21.06
C ILE A 56 -22.69 -18.19 20.92
N ALA A 57 -23.42 -17.90 19.84
CA ALA A 57 -23.99 -16.56 19.62
C ALA A 57 -24.89 -16.10 20.77
N ARG A 58 -25.75 -16.99 21.29
CA ARG A 58 -26.62 -16.68 22.44
C ARG A 58 -25.83 -16.40 23.71
N HIS A 59 -24.76 -17.15 23.96
CA HIS A 59 -23.89 -16.92 25.12
C HIS A 59 -23.13 -15.59 25.00
N LEU A 60 -22.59 -15.29 23.83
CA LEU A 60 -21.88 -14.04 23.57
C LEU A 60 -22.81 -12.83 23.71
N ASP A 61 -24.06 -12.91 23.22
CA ASP A 61 -25.04 -11.82 23.29
C ASP A 61 -25.66 -11.59 24.68
N LYS A 62 -25.46 -12.53 25.62
CA LYS A 62 -26.10 -12.51 26.94
C LYS A 62 -25.93 -11.19 27.71
N PRO A 63 -24.73 -10.57 27.81
CA PRO A 63 -24.57 -9.31 28.52
C PRO A 63 -25.45 -8.19 27.94
N ARG A 64 -25.46 -8.05 26.60
CA ARG A 64 -26.30 -7.06 25.91
C ARG A 64 -27.79 -7.28 26.20
N ALA A 65 -28.25 -8.53 26.18
CA ALA A 65 -29.64 -8.88 26.44
C ALA A 65 -30.05 -8.65 27.91
N VAL A 66 -29.22 -9.06 28.87
CA VAL A 66 -29.52 -8.93 30.31
C VAL A 66 -29.58 -7.48 30.76
N PHE A 67 -28.64 -6.64 30.30
CA PHE A 67 -28.58 -5.24 30.69
C PHE A 67 -29.40 -4.30 29.79
N GLY A 68 -30.00 -4.80 28.71
CA GLY A 68 -30.79 -3.99 27.78
C GLY A 68 -30.00 -2.87 27.11
N VAL A 69 -28.71 -3.09 26.85
CA VAL A 69 -27.78 -2.06 26.39
C VAL A 69 -27.75 -1.98 24.87
N GLU A 70 -28.09 -0.82 24.33
CA GLU A 70 -27.97 -0.54 22.90
C GLU A 70 -26.63 0.14 22.55
N VAL A 71 -25.94 -0.37 21.54
CA VAL A 71 -24.65 0.16 21.06
C VAL A 71 -24.86 0.82 19.69
N PRO A 72 -24.62 2.14 19.56
CA PRO A 72 -24.72 2.81 18.26
C PRO A 72 -23.78 2.19 17.23
N GLY A 73 -24.34 1.79 16.07
CA GLY A 73 -23.59 1.08 15.02
C GLY A 73 -23.47 -0.43 15.21
N GLY A 74 -24.12 -0.98 16.25
CA GLY A 74 -24.16 -2.41 16.54
C GLY A 74 -23.21 -2.85 17.65
N HIS A 75 -23.57 -3.92 18.38
CA HIS A 75 -22.81 -4.44 19.53
C HIS A 75 -21.83 -5.57 19.16
N VAL A 76 -21.81 -6.00 17.90
CA VAL A 76 -20.93 -7.06 17.41
C VAL A 76 -19.70 -6.44 16.79
N TRP A 77 -18.53 -6.81 17.31
CA TRP A 77 -17.24 -6.47 16.73
C TRP A 77 -16.58 -7.73 16.18
N HIS A 78 -16.15 -7.68 14.93
CA HIS A 78 -15.55 -8.80 14.21
C HIS A 78 -14.19 -8.39 13.68
N CYS A 79 -13.18 -9.22 13.91
CA CYS A 79 -11.89 -9.05 13.25
C CYS A 79 -11.36 -10.37 12.71
N SER A 80 -10.96 -10.39 11.43
CA SER A 80 -10.15 -11.50 10.91
C SER A 80 -8.67 -11.18 11.05
N LEU A 81 -7.89 -12.14 11.52
CA LEU A 81 -6.43 -12.12 11.47
C LEU A 81 -5.98 -13.19 10.47
N SER A 82 -5.21 -12.77 9.47
CA SER A 82 -4.68 -13.69 8.44
C SER A 82 -3.17 -13.59 8.33
N LEU A 83 -2.53 -14.73 8.12
CA LEU A 83 -1.12 -14.83 7.73
C LEU A 83 -0.98 -14.82 6.21
N ARG A 84 0.24 -14.62 5.72
CA ARG A 84 0.50 -14.77 4.28
C ARG A 84 0.62 -16.25 3.94
N ALA A 85 0.31 -16.62 2.70
CA ALA A 85 0.33 -18.02 2.28
C ALA A 85 1.73 -18.67 2.39
N ASP A 86 2.79 -17.89 2.21
CA ASP A 86 4.19 -18.30 2.32
C ASP A 86 4.70 -18.42 3.75
N GLU A 87 3.98 -17.85 4.72
CA GLU A 87 4.26 -17.97 6.15
C GLU A 87 3.83 -19.33 6.71
N GLY A 88 2.93 -20.02 6.00
CA GLY A 88 2.43 -21.34 6.36
C GLY A 88 1.29 -21.29 7.38
N GLN A 89 1.05 -22.44 8.03
CA GLN A 89 0.02 -22.61 9.05
C GLN A 89 0.64 -22.59 10.44
N LEU A 90 -0.09 -22.04 11.41
CA LEU A 90 0.28 -22.15 12.83
C LEU A 90 -0.46 -23.31 13.50
N ALA A 91 0.03 -23.74 14.65
CA ALA A 91 -0.71 -24.65 15.52
C ALA A 91 -1.85 -23.90 16.24
N ASP A 92 -2.88 -24.63 16.69
CA ASP A 92 -4.03 -24.02 17.38
C ASP A 92 -3.63 -23.37 18.69
N GLU A 93 -2.65 -23.92 19.40
CA GLU A 93 -2.11 -23.31 20.62
C GLU A 93 -1.45 -21.95 20.34
N GLN A 94 -0.77 -21.83 19.19
CA GLN A 94 -0.18 -20.56 18.77
C GLN A 94 -1.25 -19.54 18.38
N TRP A 95 -2.26 -19.98 17.61
CA TRP A 95 -3.39 -19.11 17.28
C TRP A 95 -4.17 -18.67 18.52
N GLY A 96 -4.36 -19.58 19.47
CA GLY A 96 -5.00 -19.29 20.75
C GLY A 96 -4.21 -18.26 21.56
N ALA A 97 -2.87 -18.40 21.62
CA ALA A 97 -2.02 -17.42 22.28
C ALA A 97 -2.10 -16.03 21.59
N ILE A 98 -1.98 -16.00 20.25
CA ILE A 98 -2.10 -14.77 19.45
C ILE A 98 -3.46 -14.09 19.67
N ALA A 99 -4.56 -14.85 19.67
CA ALA A 99 -5.90 -14.33 19.86
C ALA A 99 -6.10 -13.71 21.24
N ASN A 100 -5.62 -14.37 22.30
CA ASN A 100 -5.67 -13.85 23.67
C ASN A 100 -4.89 -12.54 23.81
N ASP A 101 -3.65 -12.49 23.32
CA ASP A 101 -2.85 -11.28 23.36
C ASP A 101 -3.45 -10.16 22.51
N PHE A 102 -4.05 -10.49 21.37
CA PHE A 102 -4.74 -9.51 20.53
C PHE A 102 -5.95 -8.90 21.25
N ILE A 103 -6.75 -9.72 21.94
CA ILE A 103 -7.90 -9.25 22.75
C ILE A 103 -7.44 -8.33 23.89
N ALA A 104 -6.31 -8.64 24.54
CA ALA A 104 -5.71 -7.80 25.57
C ALA A 104 -5.20 -6.47 25.00
N ALA A 105 -4.46 -6.49 23.88
CA ALA A 105 -4.01 -5.29 23.19
C ALA A 105 -5.17 -4.40 22.70
N MET A 106 -6.31 -5.03 22.37
CA MET A 106 -7.57 -4.38 22.03
C MET A 106 -8.42 -3.99 23.26
N GLU A 107 -7.91 -4.19 24.48
CA GLU A 107 -8.56 -3.88 25.76
C GLU A 107 -9.98 -4.42 25.88
N PHE A 108 -10.27 -5.56 25.22
CA PHE A 108 -11.56 -6.24 25.33
C PHE A 108 -11.58 -7.28 26.46
N ASP A 109 -10.43 -7.55 27.04
CA ASP A 109 -10.29 -8.30 28.28
C ASP A 109 -10.76 -7.47 29.50
N ASP A 110 -10.45 -7.99 30.68
CA ASP A 110 -10.63 -7.35 31.98
C ASP A 110 -9.63 -6.21 32.26
N ASN A 111 -8.68 -5.98 31.34
CA ASN A 111 -7.66 -4.94 31.43
C ASN A 111 -6.98 -4.91 32.81
N GLU A 112 -6.38 -6.04 33.22
CA GLU A 112 -5.73 -6.22 34.52
C GLU A 112 -6.67 -5.92 35.71
N GLY A 113 -7.93 -6.35 35.60
CA GLY A 113 -8.97 -6.18 36.62
C GLY A 113 -9.56 -4.77 36.71
N THR A 114 -9.18 -3.85 35.83
CA THR A 114 -9.73 -2.47 35.83
C THR A 114 -11.08 -2.34 35.12
N LYS A 115 -11.46 -3.33 34.31
CA LYS A 115 -12.73 -3.38 33.56
C LYS A 115 -13.34 -4.78 33.66
N ALA A 116 -14.66 -4.90 33.52
CA ALA A 116 -15.26 -6.21 33.27
C ALA A 116 -14.89 -6.69 31.85
N PRO A 117 -14.62 -7.98 31.62
CA PRO A 117 -14.26 -8.48 30.29
C PRO A 117 -15.45 -8.42 29.33
N CYS A 118 -15.16 -8.31 28.03
CA CYS A 118 -16.10 -8.64 26.98
C CYS A 118 -16.16 -10.16 26.79
N ARG A 119 -17.31 -10.67 26.36
CA ARG A 119 -17.41 -12.05 25.87
C ARG A 119 -16.93 -12.12 24.43
N TRP A 120 -16.12 -13.11 24.11
CA TRP A 120 -15.52 -13.27 22.79
C TRP A 120 -15.17 -14.73 22.46
N VAL A 121 -14.94 -15.01 21.18
CA VAL A 121 -14.38 -16.26 20.66
C VAL A 121 -13.48 -15.98 19.46
N ALA A 122 -12.51 -16.87 19.22
CA ALA A 122 -11.71 -16.98 18.01
C ALA A 122 -12.03 -18.31 17.31
N VAL A 123 -12.53 -18.23 16.09
CA VAL A 123 -12.81 -19.39 15.22
C VAL A 123 -11.72 -19.49 14.17
N ARG A 124 -11.04 -20.63 14.08
CA ARG A 124 -10.09 -20.91 13.00
C ARG A 124 -10.79 -21.64 11.86
N HIS A 125 -10.48 -21.24 10.63
CA HIS A 125 -11.05 -21.83 9.41
C HIS A 125 -10.00 -22.55 8.54
N GLY A 126 -8.78 -22.66 9.07
CA GLY A 126 -7.61 -23.17 8.36
C GLY A 126 -7.21 -22.28 7.18
N VAL A 127 -6.75 -22.94 6.12
CA VAL A 127 -6.20 -22.28 4.93
C VAL A 127 -7.33 -21.84 3.99
N SER A 128 -7.42 -20.53 3.75
CA SER A 128 -8.32 -19.97 2.73
C SER A 128 -7.99 -20.48 1.32
N SER A 129 -8.87 -20.23 0.35
CA SER A 129 -8.66 -20.59 -1.06
C SER A 129 -7.35 -20.05 -1.66
N ASN A 130 -6.78 -18.99 -1.07
CA ASN A 130 -5.53 -18.35 -1.50
C ASN A 130 -4.29 -18.82 -0.72
N GLY A 131 -4.43 -19.81 0.17
CA GLY A 131 -3.30 -20.34 0.95
C GLY A 131 -3.08 -19.67 2.31
N ASN A 132 -3.88 -18.65 2.67
CA ASN A 132 -3.73 -17.91 3.93
C ASN A 132 -4.38 -18.65 5.10
N ASP A 133 -3.60 -19.04 6.12
CA ASP A 133 -4.13 -19.47 7.42
C ASP A 133 -4.69 -18.26 8.18
N HIS A 134 -5.87 -18.44 8.78
CA HIS A 134 -6.60 -17.32 9.37
C HIS A 134 -7.59 -17.73 10.47
N ILE A 135 -7.83 -16.77 11.37
CA ILE A 135 -8.85 -16.85 12.41
C ILE A 135 -9.81 -15.66 12.33
N HIS A 136 -11.01 -15.85 12.85
CA HIS A 136 -12.01 -14.81 13.03
C HIS A 136 -12.34 -14.65 14.51
N ILE A 137 -12.17 -13.44 15.01
CA ILE A 137 -12.45 -13.05 16.39
C ILE A 137 -13.80 -12.31 16.42
N ALA A 138 -14.75 -12.84 17.19
CA ALA A 138 -16.04 -12.22 17.44
C ALA A 138 -16.12 -11.75 18.90
N VAL A 139 -16.50 -10.49 19.12
CA VAL A 139 -16.57 -9.85 20.44
C VAL A 139 -17.93 -9.17 20.61
N ASN A 140 -18.56 -9.35 21.77
CA ASN A 140 -19.66 -8.49 22.21
C ASN A 140 -19.09 -7.22 22.87
N LEU A 141 -19.45 -6.06 22.35
CA LEU A 141 -19.01 -4.76 22.87
C LEU A 141 -19.68 -4.38 24.20
N VAL A 142 -20.68 -5.13 24.66
CA VAL A 142 -21.25 -5.02 26.01
C VAL A 142 -20.49 -5.96 26.94
N ARG A 143 -19.82 -5.39 27.94
CA ARG A 143 -19.05 -6.11 28.96
C ARG A 143 -19.97 -6.83 29.94
N GLU A 144 -19.39 -7.73 30.73
CA GLU A 144 -20.14 -8.50 31.74
C GLU A 144 -20.79 -7.64 32.84
N ASP A 145 -20.41 -6.37 32.99
CA ASP A 145 -21.05 -5.41 33.92
C ASP A 145 -22.04 -4.46 33.23
N GLY A 146 -22.35 -4.69 31.95
CA GLY A 146 -23.24 -3.84 31.15
C GLY A 146 -22.58 -2.57 30.61
N THR A 147 -21.32 -2.29 30.93
CA THR A 147 -20.60 -1.15 30.32
C THR A 147 -20.20 -1.44 28.87
N LYS A 148 -19.95 -0.38 28.09
CA LYS A 148 -19.59 -0.50 26.66
C LYS A 148 -18.08 -0.46 26.50
N ALA A 149 -17.55 -1.41 25.74
CA ALA A 149 -16.17 -1.38 25.28
C ALA A 149 -15.93 -0.23 24.30
N SER A 150 -14.76 0.40 24.40
CA SER A 150 -14.39 1.50 23.52
C SER A 150 -13.90 0.97 22.17
N ILE A 151 -14.54 1.44 21.10
CA ILE A 151 -14.13 1.21 19.70
C ILE A 151 -13.43 2.42 19.10
N HIS A 152 -13.06 3.42 19.91
CA HIS A 152 -12.31 4.57 19.42
C HIS A 152 -10.95 4.11 18.86
N ASN A 153 -10.64 4.53 17.63
CA ASN A 153 -9.42 4.18 16.89
C ASN A 153 -9.12 2.67 16.83
N ASP A 154 -10.14 1.81 16.87
CA ASP A 154 -9.98 0.35 16.83
C ASP A 154 -9.23 -0.15 15.59
N PHE A 155 -9.43 0.45 14.40
CA PHE A 155 -8.66 0.12 13.19
C PHE A 155 -7.16 0.36 13.38
N HIS A 156 -6.79 1.49 13.98
CA HIS A 156 -5.40 1.83 14.26
C HIS A 156 -4.82 0.90 15.34
N ARG A 157 -5.55 0.73 16.43
CA ARG A 157 -5.15 -0.14 17.56
C ARG A 157 -4.97 -1.59 17.11
N ALA A 158 -5.86 -2.12 16.27
CA ALA A 158 -5.76 -3.45 15.70
C ALA A 158 -4.50 -3.60 14.83
N GLN A 159 -4.14 -2.56 14.05
CA GLN A 159 -2.90 -2.56 13.28
C GLN A 159 -1.66 -2.55 14.20
N VAL A 160 -1.62 -1.67 15.21
CA VAL A 160 -0.51 -1.61 16.18
C VAL A 160 -0.37 -2.93 16.95
N ALA A 161 -1.48 -3.50 17.42
CA ALA A 161 -1.51 -4.80 18.07
C ALA A 161 -0.96 -5.90 17.15
N ALA A 162 -1.41 -5.95 15.89
CA ALA A 162 -0.90 -6.93 14.93
C ALA A 162 0.61 -6.79 14.70
N ARG A 163 1.16 -5.57 14.63
CA ARG A 163 2.61 -5.35 14.50
C ARG A 163 3.38 -5.84 15.73
N ALA A 164 2.87 -5.55 16.93
CA ALA A 164 3.50 -5.99 18.17
C ALA A 164 3.50 -7.52 18.29
N LEU A 165 2.39 -8.16 17.92
CA LEU A 165 2.27 -9.63 17.89
C LEU A 165 3.21 -10.27 16.87
N GLU A 166 3.40 -9.65 15.70
CA GLU A 166 4.37 -10.17 14.73
C GLU A 166 5.78 -10.22 15.29
N VAL A 167 6.16 -9.23 16.11
CA VAL A 167 7.45 -9.25 16.82
C VAL A 167 7.46 -10.33 17.90
N LYS A 168 6.43 -10.35 18.76
CA LYS A 168 6.35 -11.26 19.91
C LYS A 168 6.39 -12.74 19.50
N TYR A 169 5.69 -13.08 18.42
CA TYR A 169 5.56 -14.46 17.94
C TYR A 169 6.52 -14.82 16.79
N GLY A 170 7.43 -13.91 16.42
CA GLY A 170 8.39 -14.16 15.33
C GLY A 170 7.77 -14.30 13.94
N LEU A 171 6.59 -13.71 13.73
CA LEU A 171 5.86 -13.72 12.47
C LEU A 171 6.47 -12.73 11.47
N GLU A 172 6.09 -12.86 10.20
CA GLU A 172 6.48 -11.93 9.15
C GLU A 172 5.91 -10.53 9.43
N GLN A 173 6.81 -9.56 9.60
CA GLN A 173 6.47 -8.16 9.84
C GLN A 173 6.30 -7.40 8.52
N LEU A 174 5.25 -6.58 8.40
CA LEU A 174 5.01 -5.76 7.21
C LEU A 174 6.13 -4.71 6.95
N GLU A 175 6.48 -4.56 5.68
CA GLU A 175 7.51 -3.66 5.13
C GLU A 175 7.41 -2.20 5.64
N SER A 176 6.20 -1.69 5.85
CA SER A 176 5.97 -0.27 6.19
C SER A 176 6.54 0.14 7.56
N VAL A 177 6.73 -0.83 8.47
CA VAL A 177 7.19 -0.57 9.85
C VAL A 177 8.71 -0.74 9.98
N ARG A 178 9.29 -1.80 9.41
CA ARG A 178 10.73 -2.07 9.51
C ARG A 178 11.61 -1.13 8.68
N ALA A 179 11.06 -0.52 7.62
CA ALA A 179 11.86 0.16 6.62
C ALA A 179 11.57 1.68 6.49
N GLU A 180 10.81 2.27 7.43
CA GLU A 180 10.34 3.66 7.32
C GLU A 180 9.72 3.96 5.93
N ARG A 181 9.02 2.98 5.36
CA ARG A 181 8.40 3.09 4.03
C ARG A 181 6.91 3.26 4.14
N SER A 182 6.37 4.00 3.17
CA SER A 182 4.94 4.23 3.08
C SER A 182 4.51 4.18 1.62
N THR A 183 4.51 2.97 1.09
CA THR A 183 3.68 2.66 -0.07
C THR A 183 2.23 2.68 0.42
N ARG A 184 1.38 3.47 -0.25
CA ARG A 184 -0.06 3.44 0.05
C ARG A 184 -0.62 2.17 -0.60
N GLY A 185 -1.16 1.28 0.23
CA GLY A 185 -1.84 0.07 -0.22
C GLY A 185 -2.97 0.38 -1.21
N TYR A 186 -3.20 -0.56 -2.12
CA TYR A 186 -4.30 -0.51 -3.07
C TYR A 186 -5.57 -1.00 -2.38
N ASP A 187 -6.68 -0.26 -2.44
CA ASP A 187 -7.97 -0.72 -1.91
C ASP A 187 -8.65 -1.67 -2.94
N PRO A 188 -8.89 -2.95 -2.60
CA PRO A 188 -9.58 -3.87 -3.50
C PRO A 188 -10.97 -3.40 -3.96
N ALA A 189 -11.70 -2.66 -3.11
CA ALA A 189 -12.99 -2.08 -3.45
C ALA A 189 -12.84 -0.94 -4.47
N GLU A 190 -11.72 -0.20 -4.43
CA GLU A 190 -11.38 0.79 -5.46
C GLU A 190 -11.16 0.11 -6.83
N ARG A 191 -10.52 -1.07 -6.88
CA ARG A 191 -10.34 -1.85 -8.14
C ARG A 191 -11.67 -2.30 -8.72
N GLU A 192 -12.49 -2.90 -7.88
CA GLU A 192 -13.75 -3.49 -8.29
C GLU A 192 -14.73 -2.41 -8.79
N ALA A 193 -14.79 -1.26 -8.09
CA ALA A 193 -15.60 -0.13 -8.52
C ALA A 193 -15.16 0.42 -9.90
N GLN A 194 -13.85 0.47 -10.15
CA GLN A 194 -13.30 0.94 -11.43
C GLN A 194 -13.57 -0.02 -12.57
N ALA A 195 -13.30 -1.31 -12.36
CA ALA A 195 -13.61 -2.37 -13.31
C ALA A 195 -15.11 -2.38 -13.65
N ARG A 196 -15.97 -2.19 -12.65
CA ARG A 196 -17.42 -2.06 -12.86
C ARG A 196 -17.80 -0.85 -13.71
N SER A 197 -17.20 0.31 -13.46
CA SER A 197 -17.48 1.51 -14.26
C SER A 197 -17.06 1.33 -15.72
N ARG A 198 -15.89 0.73 -15.98
CA ARG A 198 -15.39 0.46 -17.34
C ARG A 198 -16.21 -0.60 -18.05
N ALA A 199 -16.50 -1.72 -17.38
CA ALA A 199 -17.31 -2.80 -17.93
C ALA A 199 -18.67 -2.26 -18.40
N ARG A 200 -19.30 -1.41 -17.58
CA ARG A 200 -20.56 -0.74 -17.95
C ARG A 200 -20.40 0.13 -19.19
N ALA A 201 -19.42 1.03 -19.21
CA ALA A 201 -19.24 1.97 -20.32
C ALA A 201 -18.90 1.25 -21.64
N LYS A 202 -18.00 0.25 -21.59
CA LYS A 202 -17.63 -0.57 -22.74
C LYS A 202 -18.82 -1.32 -23.30
N TYR A 203 -19.62 -1.94 -22.42
CA TYR A 203 -20.84 -2.64 -22.82
C TYR A 203 -21.84 -1.69 -23.47
N GLU A 204 -22.19 -0.58 -22.83
CA GLU A 204 -23.19 0.37 -23.37
C GLU A 204 -22.74 0.99 -24.69
N ARG A 205 -21.43 1.20 -24.89
CA ARG A 205 -20.88 1.68 -26.16
C ARG A 205 -21.00 0.64 -27.28
N THR A 206 -20.77 -0.63 -26.99
CA THR A 206 -20.86 -1.70 -28.00
C THR A 206 -22.26 -2.29 -28.13
N ARG A 207 -23.17 -2.02 -27.19
CA ARG A 207 -24.54 -2.55 -27.16
C ARG A 207 -25.30 -2.34 -28.47
N PRO A 208 -25.25 -1.15 -29.13
CA PRO A 208 -25.94 -0.96 -30.41
C PRO A 208 -25.46 -1.89 -31.54
N GLN A 209 -24.26 -2.47 -31.43
CA GLN A 209 -23.71 -3.42 -32.41
C GLN A 209 -24.11 -4.87 -32.12
N LEU A 210 -24.74 -5.16 -30.98
CA LEU A 210 -25.14 -6.50 -30.55
C LEU A 210 -26.57 -6.89 -31.00
N GLY A 211 -27.26 -6.01 -31.74
CA GLY A 211 -28.64 -6.20 -32.18
C GLY A 211 -29.68 -5.50 -31.30
N ASP A 212 -30.90 -5.33 -31.82
CA ASP A 212 -31.98 -4.57 -31.16
C ASP A 212 -32.46 -5.22 -29.85
N ASP A 213 -32.29 -6.54 -29.71
CA ASP A 213 -32.65 -7.30 -28.50
C ASP A 213 -31.61 -7.18 -27.36
N ALA A 214 -30.51 -6.45 -27.57
CA ALA A 214 -29.46 -6.32 -26.58
C ALA A 214 -29.93 -5.50 -25.35
N LEU A 215 -30.06 -6.19 -24.22
CA LEU A 215 -30.48 -5.64 -22.93
C LEU A 215 -29.60 -4.46 -22.48
N ARG A 216 -30.17 -3.50 -21.74
CA ARG A 216 -29.37 -2.46 -21.07
C ARG A 216 -28.57 -3.07 -19.92
N TRP A 217 -27.46 -2.43 -19.53
CA TRP A 217 -26.60 -2.90 -18.44
C TRP A 217 -27.38 -3.20 -17.14
N GLU A 218 -28.39 -2.39 -16.84
CA GLU A 218 -29.21 -2.51 -15.63
C GLU A 218 -30.07 -3.78 -15.63
N HIS A 219 -30.42 -4.28 -16.82
CA HIS A 219 -31.25 -5.47 -17.04
C HIS A 219 -30.43 -6.74 -17.33
N LEU A 220 -29.10 -6.65 -17.40
CA LEU A 220 -28.23 -7.83 -17.47
C LEU A 220 -28.34 -8.66 -16.18
N THR A 221 -28.21 -9.98 -16.31
CA THR A 221 -28.18 -10.90 -15.17
C THR A 221 -26.98 -10.60 -14.26
N GLY A 222 -27.08 -11.00 -12.98
CA GLY A 222 -25.96 -10.93 -12.05
C GLY A 222 -24.67 -11.57 -12.58
N PRO A 223 -24.72 -12.83 -13.05
CA PRO A 223 -23.58 -13.52 -13.65
C PRO A 223 -22.99 -12.81 -14.88
N ASP A 224 -23.83 -12.29 -15.77
CA ASP A 224 -23.35 -11.57 -16.97
C ASP A 224 -22.61 -10.29 -16.65
N ARG A 225 -23.10 -9.53 -15.66
CA ARG A 225 -22.41 -8.35 -15.16
C ARG A 225 -21.09 -8.76 -14.52
N GLN A 226 -21.09 -9.78 -13.66
CA GLN A 226 -19.87 -10.21 -12.98
C GLN A 226 -18.80 -10.69 -13.96
N ALA A 227 -19.16 -11.44 -15.01
CA ALA A 227 -18.21 -11.88 -16.03
C ALA A 227 -17.52 -10.68 -16.73
N ARG A 228 -18.29 -9.63 -17.05
CA ARG A 228 -17.77 -8.41 -17.68
C ARG A 228 -16.90 -7.58 -16.73
N ILE A 229 -17.27 -7.50 -15.45
CA ILE A 229 -16.47 -6.84 -14.41
C ILE A 229 -15.14 -7.58 -14.20
N SER A 230 -15.20 -8.91 -14.08
CA SER A 230 -14.02 -9.77 -13.90
C SER A 230 -13.05 -9.71 -15.08
N ALA A 231 -13.55 -9.54 -16.31
CA ALA A 231 -12.71 -9.33 -17.48
C ALA A 231 -11.90 -8.04 -17.38
N GLU A 232 -12.49 -6.96 -16.89
CA GLU A 232 -11.79 -5.69 -16.70
C GLU A 232 -10.84 -5.76 -15.48
N LEU A 233 -11.21 -6.44 -14.38
CA LEU A 233 -10.36 -6.66 -13.20
C LEU A 233 -9.04 -7.37 -13.52
N ARG A 234 -9.07 -8.36 -14.43
CA ARG A 234 -7.88 -9.13 -14.86
C ARG A 234 -6.90 -8.29 -15.68
N THR A 235 -7.36 -7.19 -16.27
CA THR A 235 -6.56 -6.29 -17.11
C THR A 235 -6.07 -5.06 -16.35
N ASP A 236 -6.70 -4.71 -15.22
CA ASP A 236 -6.48 -3.41 -14.58
C ASP A 236 -5.35 -3.41 -13.54
N GLN A 237 -4.23 -2.77 -13.92
CA GLN A 237 -3.27 -2.14 -12.99
C GLN A 237 -3.22 -0.60 -13.23
N PRO A 238 -4.35 0.11 -13.27
CA PRO A 238 -4.43 1.44 -13.88
C PRO A 238 -3.60 2.46 -13.11
N ARG A 239 -3.56 2.34 -11.79
CA ARG A 239 -2.78 3.22 -10.92
C ARG A 239 -1.28 2.99 -11.06
N TYR A 240 -0.85 1.75 -11.31
CA TYR A 240 0.55 1.41 -11.56
C TYR A 240 1.01 1.94 -12.92
N LEU A 241 0.27 1.62 -13.99
CA LEU A 241 0.57 2.11 -15.34
C LEU A 241 0.58 3.64 -15.38
N LEU A 242 -0.39 4.28 -14.73
CA LEU A 242 -0.44 5.72 -14.61
C LEU A 242 0.73 6.28 -13.80
N ALA A 243 1.11 5.63 -12.69
CA ALA A 243 2.28 6.03 -11.92
C ALA A 243 3.57 5.90 -12.73
N LEU A 244 3.72 4.84 -13.53
CA LEU A 244 4.86 4.62 -14.43
C LEU A 244 4.97 5.73 -15.49
N LYS A 245 3.86 6.07 -16.17
CA LYS A 245 3.80 7.19 -17.13
C LYS A 245 4.17 8.52 -16.49
N VAL A 246 3.57 8.81 -15.34
CA VAL A 246 3.81 10.07 -14.60
C VAL A 246 5.26 10.16 -14.11
N ARG A 247 5.82 9.05 -13.61
CA ARG A 247 7.21 8.97 -13.15
C ARG A 247 8.20 9.16 -14.30
N GLY A 248 7.95 8.55 -15.46
CA GLY A 248 8.74 8.77 -16.66
C GLY A 248 8.68 10.23 -17.14
N CYS A 249 7.49 10.83 -17.17
CA CYS A 249 7.32 12.25 -17.49
C CYS A 249 8.08 13.17 -16.53
N ALA A 250 8.02 12.88 -15.23
CA ALA A 250 8.71 13.66 -14.20
C ALA A 250 10.23 13.54 -14.33
N GLY A 251 10.74 12.32 -14.51
CA GLY A 251 12.16 12.05 -14.71
C GLY A 251 12.72 12.78 -15.94
N ALA A 252 11.99 12.80 -17.05
CA ALA A 252 12.41 13.44 -18.29
C ALA A 252 12.24 14.98 -18.30
N SER A 253 11.75 15.59 -17.21
CA SER A 253 11.49 17.03 -17.12
C SER A 253 12.55 17.76 -16.29
N ARG A 254 12.88 19.00 -16.68
CA ARG A 254 13.72 19.90 -15.84
C ARG A 254 12.92 21.04 -15.18
N SER A 255 11.63 21.15 -15.50
CA SER A 255 10.73 22.14 -14.92
C SER A 255 9.29 21.62 -14.84
N GLU A 256 8.50 22.24 -13.96
CA GLU A 256 7.09 21.91 -13.78
C GLU A 256 6.26 22.14 -15.06
N ALA A 257 6.58 23.18 -15.83
CA ALA A 257 5.91 23.44 -17.11
C ALA A 257 6.16 22.31 -18.13
N GLU A 258 7.41 21.84 -18.22
CA GLU A 258 7.77 20.71 -19.10
C GLU A 258 7.07 19.42 -18.67
N PHE A 259 6.98 19.17 -17.36
CA PHE A 259 6.26 18.03 -16.81
C PHE A 259 4.79 18.00 -17.23
N VAL A 260 4.10 19.15 -17.14
CA VAL A 260 2.72 19.27 -17.63
C VAL A 260 2.62 18.96 -19.11
N ARG A 261 3.52 19.51 -19.94
CA ARG A 261 3.52 19.27 -21.39
C ARG A 261 3.76 17.80 -21.74
N ARG A 262 4.69 17.12 -21.07
CA ARG A 262 5.00 15.70 -21.28
C ARG A 262 3.82 14.80 -20.93
N MET A 263 3.19 14.98 -19.76
CA MET A 263 1.99 14.20 -19.41
C MET A 263 0.88 14.38 -20.44
N ARG A 264 0.70 15.60 -20.98
CA ARG A 264 -0.29 15.85 -22.04
C ARG A 264 0.08 15.19 -23.36
N ARG A 265 1.38 15.10 -23.69
CA ARG A 265 1.89 14.38 -24.88
C ARG A 265 1.64 12.89 -24.77
N GLU A 266 1.75 12.32 -23.57
CA GLU A 266 1.36 10.94 -23.23
C GLU A 266 -0.17 10.71 -23.24
N GLY A 267 -0.96 11.72 -23.61
CA GLY A 267 -2.42 11.62 -23.69
C GLY A 267 -3.13 11.73 -22.34
N LEU A 268 -2.40 11.95 -21.24
CA LEU A 268 -2.99 12.05 -19.91
C LEU A 268 -3.82 13.33 -19.76
N LEU A 269 -4.90 13.22 -18.98
CA LEU A 269 -5.66 14.35 -18.51
C LEU A 269 -5.01 14.88 -17.24
N VAL A 270 -4.69 16.17 -17.20
CA VAL A 270 -3.97 16.78 -16.07
C VAL A 270 -4.68 18.05 -15.63
N ARG A 271 -4.78 18.25 -14.31
CA ARG A 271 -5.36 19.47 -13.72
C ARG A 271 -4.61 19.90 -12.45
N PRO A 272 -4.47 21.21 -12.21
CA PRO A 272 -3.87 21.72 -11.00
C PRO A 272 -4.82 21.61 -9.82
N ARG A 273 -4.23 21.54 -8.62
CA ARG A 273 -4.86 21.90 -7.35
C ARG A 273 -4.23 23.20 -6.88
N TYR A 274 -5.07 24.18 -6.60
CA TYR A 274 -4.60 25.50 -6.18
C TYR A 274 -4.53 25.62 -4.66
N ALA A 275 -3.78 26.60 -4.18
CA ALA A 275 -3.95 27.08 -2.81
C ALA A 275 -5.35 27.67 -2.62
N ASP A 276 -5.86 27.64 -1.39
CA ASP A 276 -7.18 28.15 -1.07
C ASP A 276 -7.33 29.63 -1.48
N GLY A 277 -8.43 29.95 -2.15
CA GLY A 277 -8.73 31.29 -2.64
C GLY A 277 -7.87 31.77 -3.83
N ARG A 278 -7.03 30.91 -4.41
CA ARG A 278 -6.10 31.29 -5.49
C ARG A 278 -6.34 30.47 -6.77
N THR A 279 -5.90 31.03 -7.91
CA THR A 279 -5.89 30.34 -9.22
C THR A 279 -4.54 30.42 -9.93
N ASP A 280 -3.56 31.01 -9.27
CA ASP A 280 -2.21 31.30 -9.75
C ASP A 280 -1.13 30.60 -8.89
N VAL A 281 -1.52 29.96 -7.78
CA VAL A 281 -0.60 29.20 -6.92
C VAL A 281 -1.00 27.73 -6.95
N VAL A 282 -0.17 26.89 -7.57
CA VAL A 282 -0.40 25.45 -7.69
C VAL A 282 0.30 24.71 -6.55
N THR A 283 -0.50 24.03 -5.71
CA THR A 283 -0.04 23.27 -4.54
C THR A 283 0.01 21.76 -4.79
N GLY A 284 -0.65 21.30 -5.85
CA GLY A 284 -0.63 19.92 -6.26
C GLY A 284 -1.26 19.72 -7.62
N TYR A 285 -1.45 18.47 -8.01
CA TYR A 285 -2.14 18.11 -9.25
C TYR A 285 -2.98 16.86 -9.08
N SER A 286 -3.87 16.66 -10.05
CA SER A 286 -4.50 15.38 -10.32
C SER A 286 -4.28 15.00 -11.77
N VAL A 287 -4.17 13.71 -12.03
CA VAL A 287 -3.96 13.12 -13.35
C VAL A 287 -4.87 11.92 -13.54
N ALA A 288 -5.29 11.68 -14.78
CA ALA A 288 -6.10 10.56 -15.17
C ALA A 288 -5.68 10.06 -16.57
N GLU A 289 -5.84 8.76 -16.81
CA GLU A 289 -5.87 8.23 -18.17
C GLU A 289 -7.07 8.78 -18.93
N ARG A 290 -6.92 8.97 -20.24
CA ARG A 290 -8.04 9.38 -21.08
C ARG A 290 -8.99 8.19 -21.23
N PRO A 291 -10.28 8.34 -20.88
CA PRO A 291 -11.28 7.31 -21.09
C PRO A 291 -11.33 6.84 -22.55
N THR A 292 -11.46 5.54 -22.76
CA THR A 292 -11.51 4.98 -24.12
C THR A 292 -12.93 4.72 -24.59
N ALA A 293 -13.84 4.39 -23.67
CA ALA A 293 -15.23 4.00 -23.94
C ALA A 293 -16.28 5.02 -23.51
N GLY A 294 -15.87 6.25 -23.19
CA GLY A 294 -16.77 7.32 -22.74
C GLY A 294 -17.09 7.28 -21.25
N GLU A 295 -16.42 6.41 -20.48
CA GLU A 295 -16.43 6.42 -19.03
C GLU A 295 -15.91 7.74 -18.45
N ARG A 296 -16.27 8.06 -17.20
CA ARG A 296 -15.71 9.22 -16.51
C ARG A 296 -14.24 8.96 -16.18
N PRO A 297 -13.33 9.94 -16.39
CA PRO A 297 -11.94 9.78 -16.03
C PRO A 297 -11.77 9.63 -14.51
N ILE A 298 -10.91 8.70 -14.10
CA ILE A 298 -10.57 8.45 -12.70
C ILE A 298 -9.34 9.28 -12.36
N TRP A 299 -9.51 10.22 -11.44
CA TRP A 299 -8.47 11.18 -11.08
C TRP A 299 -7.67 10.75 -9.86
N TYR A 300 -6.35 10.69 -10.01
CA TYR A 300 -5.43 10.45 -8.92
C TYR A 300 -4.60 11.68 -8.63
N GLY A 301 -4.46 12.04 -7.36
CA GLY A 301 -3.43 13.01 -6.96
C GLY A 301 -2.04 12.38 -7.02
N GLY A 302 -0.98 13.16 -7.24
CA GLY A 302 0.39 12.65 -7.26
C GLY A 302 0.75 11.77 -6.04
N GLY A 303 0.37 12.19 -4.82
CA GLY A 303 0.56 11.39 -3.61
C GLY A 303 -0.29 10.12 -3.49
N HIS A 304 -1.30 9.93 -4.36
CA HIS A 304 -1.98 8.64 -4.52
C HIS A 304 -1.18 7.73 -5.47
N LEU A 305 -0.49 8.28 -6.48
CA LEU A 305 0.36 7.48 -7.37
C LEU A 305 1.66 7.03 -6.70
N GLY A 306 2.27 7.90 -5.91
CA GLY A 306 3.48 7.62 -5.15
C GLY A 306 3.87 8.84 -4.31
N ARG A 307 4.54 8.64 -3.16
CA ARG A 307 4.99 9.76 -2.32
C ARG A 307 6.01 10.65 -3.04
N ASP A 308 6.86 10.01 -3.85
CA ASP A 308 7.81 10.63 -4.77
C ASP A 308 7.12 11.49 -5.85
N LEU A 309 5.87 11.19 -6.19
CA LEU A 309 5.11 11.89 -7.23
C LEU A 309 4.28 13.07 -6.70
N THR A 310 4.42 13.44 -5.43
CA THR A 310 3.81 14.69 -4.92
C THR A 310 4.48 15.91 -5.53
N LEU A 311 3.72 16.95 -5.87
CA LEU A 311 4.28 18.15 -6.52
C LEU A 311 5.44 18.80 -5.74
N PRO A 312 5.39 18.92 -4.39
CA PRO A 312 6.53 19.42 -3.64
C PRO A 312 7.78 18.55 -3.77
N ARG A 313 7.65 17.22 -3.81
CA ARG A 313 8.80 16.31 -3.99
C ARG A 313 9.37 16.37 -5.40
N LEU A 314 8.51 16.54 -6.41
CA LEU A 314 8.96 16.68 -7.80
C LEU A 314 9.75 17.98 -8.03
N ARG A 315 9.33 19.08 -7.39
CA ARG A 315 10.02 20.38 -7.47
C ARG A 315 11.48 20.32 -6.97
N ASP A 316 11.80 19.39 -6.07
CA ASP A 316 13.18 19.21 -5.57
C ASP A 316 14.17 18.84 -6.69
N GLY A 317 13.69 18.24 -7.77
CA GLY A 317 14.49 17.85 -8.93
C GLY A 317 14.50 18.87 -10.07
N TRP A 318 13.82 20.01 -9.94
CA TRP A 318 13.62 20.99 -11.01
C TRP A 318 14.22 22.34 -10.66
N GLU A 319 14.47 23.14 -11.70
CA GLU A 319 14.98 24.51 -11.53
C GLU A 319 13.87 25.42 -10.94
N ASP A 320 14.15 26.04 -9.79
CA ASP A 320 13.24 26.97 -9.12
C ASP A 320 13.55 28.40 -9.55
N THR A 321 12.72 28.95 -10.45
CA THR A 321 12.85 30.32 -10.97
C THR A 321 11.48 31.00 -11.05
N PRO A 322 11.39 32.33 -10.86
CA PRO A 322 10.13 33.06 -10.99
C PRO A 322 9.46 32.90 -12.37
N GLN A 323 10.27 32.88 -13.43
CA GLN A 323 9.80 32.67 -14.81
C GLN A 323 9.28 31.23 -14.99
N GLY A 324 9.97 30.24 -14.41
CA GLY A 324 9.54 28.84 -14.41
C GLY A 324 8.20 28.63 -13.70
N ALA A 325 7.99 29.28 -12.55
CA ALA A 325 6.72 29.24 -11.82
C ALA A 325 5.57 29.86 -12.64
N THR A 326 5.81 31.00 -13.28
CA THR A 326 4.82 31.65 -14.15
C THR A 326 4.45 30.77 -15.35
N ALA A 327 5.45 30.17 -16.00
CA ALA A 327 5.23 29.25 -17.12
C ALA A 327 4.46 27.99 -16.69
N ALA A 328 4.75 27.46 -15.50
CA ALA A 328 4.04 26.29 -14.95
C ALA A 328 2.55 26.59 -14.76
N VAL A 329 2.22 27.71 -14.13
CA VAL A 329 0.82 28.15 -13.92
C VAL A 329 0.10 28.32 -15.25
N ALA A 330 0.75 28.89 -16.27
CA ALA A 330 0.17 29.03 -17.60
C ALA A 330 -0.15 27.66 -18.23
N GLU A 331 0.77 26.70 -18.17
CA GLU A 331 0.56 25.35 -18.72
C GLU A 331 -0.52 24.58 -17.95
N TRP A 332 -0.55 24.66 -16.63
CA TRP A 332 -1.61 24.05 -15.81
C TRP A 332 -2.99 24.62 -16.17
N ASN A 333 -3.08 25.94 -16.33
CA ASN A 333 -4.31 26.63 -16.71
C ASN A 333 -4.77 26.27 -18.13
N ALA A 334 -3.83 26.08 -19.06
CA ALA A 334 -4.13 25.62 -20.41
C ALA A 334 -4.63 24.18 -20.39
N ALA A 335 -3.96 23.30 -19.64
CA ALA A 335 -4.34 21.90 -19.50
C ALA A 335 -5.74 21.73 -18.90
N LYS A 336 -6.02 22.42 -17.78
CA LYS A 336 -7.32 22.42 -17.10
C LYS A 336 -8.46 22.82 -18.05
N ARG A 337 -8.21 23.76 -18.95
CA ARG A 337 -9.20 24.30 -19.90
C ARG A 337 -9.24 23.56 -21.25
N GLY A 338 -8.46 22.49 -21.41
CA GLY A 338 -8.35 21.78 -22.69
C GLY A 338 -7.79 22.65 -23.84
N ARG A 339 -7.06 23.72 -23.52
CA ARG A 339 -6.44 24.61 -24.52
C ARG A 339 -5.14 24.00 -25.03
N ARG A 340 -4.64 24.48 -26.18
CA ARG A 340 -3.32 24.07 -26.70
C ARG A 340 -2.20 24.36 -25.69
N VAL A 341 -1.09 23.63 -25.81
CA VAL A 341 0.14 23.89 -25.06
C VAL A 341 0.56 25.35 -25.22
N VAL A 342 0.99 26.00 -24.13
CA VAL A 342 1.30 27.43 -24.14
C VAL A 342 2.62 27.69 -24.84
N ALA A 343 3.69 27.02 -24.39
CA ALA A 343 5.03 27.20 -24.92
C ALA A 343 5.71 25.84 -25.07
N PRO A 344 5.61 25.21 -26.27
CA PRO A 344 6.35 23.99 -26.55
C PRO A 344 7.85 24.20 -26.37
N GLY A 345 8.55 23.16 -25.89
CA GLY A 345 9.98 23.24 -25.57
C GLY A 345 10.73 21.95 -25.88
N ARG A 346 11.74 21.66 -25.04
CA ARG A 346 12.64 20.50 -25.19
C ARG A 346 11.92 19.17 -25.29
N GLU A 347 10.69 19.05 -24.78
CA GLU A 347 9.91 17.83 -24.90
C GLU A 347 9.52 17.46 -26.33
N ARG A 348 9.76 18.32 -27.32
CA ARG A 348 9.56 18.03 -28.76
C ARG A 348 10.85 17.75 -29.51
N LEU A 349 12.00 18.02 -28.91
CA LEU A 349 13.28 17.86 -29.57
C LEU A 349 13.77 16.43 -29.39
N GLU A 350 14.23 15.84 -30.49
CA GLU A 350 14.96 14.57 -30.45
C GLU A 350 16.42 14.85 -30.07
N PRO A 351 16.94 14.20 -29.01
CA PRO A 351 18.34 14.36 -28.64
C PRO A 351 19.28 13.85 -29.73
N THR A 352 20.38 14.56 -29.96
CA THR A 352 21.37 14.12 -30.96
C THR A 352 22.28 13.02 -30.40
N ASN A 353 22.85 12.19 -31.28
CA ASN A 353 23.82 11.15 -30.90
C ASN A 353 24.98 11.69 -30.04
N ASP A 354 25.50 12.85 -30.41
CA ASP A 354 26.60 13.52 -29.70
C ASP A 354 26.17 14.06 -28.32
N GLN A 355 24.92 14.53 -28.18
CA GLN A 355 24.35 14.85 -26.87
C GLN A 355 24.20 13.62 -25.99
N ALA A 356 23.81 12.47 -26.56
CA ALA A 356 23.67 11.20 -25.85
C ALA A 356 25.05 10.68 -25.36
N LEU A 357 26.09 10.73 -26.20
CA LEU A 357 27.47 10.38 -25.83
C LEU A 357 28.02 11.23 -24.69
N ARG A 358 27.89 12.57 -24.77
CA ARG A 358 28.28 13.45 -23.65
C ARG A 358 27.49 13.21 -22.38
N HIS A 359 26.28 12.68 -22.49
CA HIS A 359 25.47 12.37 -21.33
C HIS A 359 25.87 11.03 -20.71
N SER A 360 26.18 10.00 -21.52
CA SER A 360 26.70 8.73 -21.02
C SER A 360 28.04 8.92 -20.28
N GLU A 361 28.91 9.81 -20.75
CA GLU A 361 30.16 10.19 -20.05
C GLU A 361 29.92 10.80 -18.67
N ARG A 362 28.93 11.70 -18.57
CA ARG A 362 28.57 12.30 -17.29
C ARG A 362 27.95 11.28 -16.35
N LEU A 363 27.12 10.38 -16.87
CA LEU A 363 26.50 9.31 -16.11
C LEU A 363 27.55 8.32 -15.58
N ALA A 364 28.52 7.91 -16.40
CA ALA A 364 29.62 7.04 -15.99
C ALA A 364 30.41 7.66 -14.83
N ARG A 365 30.75 8.96 -14.91
CA ARG A 365 31.40 9.66 -13.80
C ARG A 365 30.54 9.68 -12.53
N THR A 366 29.23 9.88 -12.65
CA THR A 366 28.32 9.80 -11.51
C THR A 366 28.30 8.39 -10.90
N VAL A 367 28.38 7.32 -11.72
CA VAL A 367 28.50 5.95 -11.21
C VAL A 367 29.80 5.77 -10.40
N ASP A 368 30.93 6.26 -10.91
CA ASP A 368 32.22 6.21 -10.21
C ASP A 368 32.22 7.00 -8.89
N GLU A 369 31.53 8.15 -8.85
CA GLU A 369 31.36 8.96 -7.65
C GLU A 369 30.45 8.24 -6.62
N LEU A 370 29.37 7.61 -7.09
CA LEU A 370 28.46 6.85 -6.23
C LEU A 370 29.11 5.62 -5.59
N ALA A 371 30.12 5.03 -6.23
CA ALA A 371 30.90 3.94 -5.63
C ALA A 371 31.63 4.35 -4.34
N ARG A 372 31.78 5.65 -4.08
CA ARG A 372 32.40 6.20 -2.85
C ARG A 372 31.38 6.57 -1.77
N VAL A 373 30.09 6.51 -2.07
CA VAL A 373 29.03 6.84 -1.11
C VAL A 373 28.86 5.68 -0.12
N PRO A 374 28.91 5.93 1.20
CA PRO A 374 28.70 4.90 2.21
C PRO A 374 27.36 4.17 2.01
N LEU A 375 27.33 2.85 2.22
CA LEU A 375 26.13 2.03 2.04
C LEU A 375 25.01 2.36 3.04
N ASP A 376 25.37 2.92 4.19
CA ASP A 376 24.48 3.36 5.25
C ASP A 376 23.90 4.78 5.04
N ASP A 377 24.37 5.53 4.02
CA ASP A 377 23.74 6.78 3.59
C ASP A 377 22.42 6.50 2.84
N ARG A 378 21.42 6.09 3.62
CA ARG A 378 20.09 5.72 3.13
C ARG A 378 19.40 6.86 2.39
N GLU A 379 19.68 8.11 2.75
CA GLU A 379 19.02 9.27 2.14
C GLU A 379 19.53 9.54 0.74
N THR A 380 20.85 9.50 0.54
CA THR A 380 21.47 9.61 -0.80
C THR A 380 21.06 8.45 -1.69
N TRP A 381 21.14 7.21 -1.20
CA TRP A 381 20.73 6.03 -1.99
C TRP A 381 19.23 6.03 -2.33
N ALA A 382 18.37 6.56 -1.46
CA ALA A 382 16.97 6.76 -1.79
C ALA A 382 16.77 7.85 -2.86
N THR A 383 17.58 8.90 -2.90
CA THR A 383 17.58 9.89 -4.00
C THR A 383 18.01 9.26 -5.32
N VAL A 384 19.12 8.51 -5.31
CA VAL A 384 19.60 7.78 -6.48
C VAL A 384 18.54 6.83 -7.00
N ALA A 385 17.97 5.97 -6.14
CA ALA A 385 16.97 4.98 -6.53
C ALA A 385 15.70 5.62 -7.11
N ARG A 386 15.23 6.76 -6.59
CA ARG A 386 14.08 7.49 -7.19
C ARG A 386 14.39 8.03 -8.57
N GLN A 387 15.58 8.59 -8.79
CA GLN A 387 15.96 9.12 -10.10
C GLN A 387 16.16 7.98 -11.11
N THR A 388 16.78 6.88 -10.68
CA THR A 388 16.95 5.66 -11.49
C THR A 388 15.60 5.09 -11.88
N ALA A 389 14.64 5.01 -10.95
CA ALA A 389 13.26 4.62 -11.25
C ALA A 389 12.58 5.57 -12.25
N GLY A 390 12.84 6.88 -12.17
CA GLY A 390 12.42 7.89 -13.15
C GLY A 390 12.93 7.62 -14.56
N ALA A 391 14.22 7.34 -14.69
CA ALA A 391 14.88 7.03 -15.95
C ALA A 391 14.40 5.71 -16.56
N LEU A 392 14.26 4.66 -15.76
CA LEU A 392 13.71 3.38 -16.22
C LEU A 392 12.24 3.48 -16.61
N ALA A 393 11.44 4.25 -15.85
CA ALA A 393 10.04 4.48 -16.23
C ALA A 393 9.94 5.22 -17.57
N ALA A 394 10.79 6.23 -17.79
CA ALA A 394 10.87 6.93 -19.07
C ALA A 394 11.27 5.98 -20.22
N TRP A 395 12.23 5.08 -19.98
CA TRP A 395 12.67 4.08 -20.95
C TRP A 395 11.55 3.07 -21.27
N SER A 396 10.93 2.49 -20.24
CA SER A 396 9.82 1.55 -20.38
C SER A 396 8.68 2.14 -21.21
N ASN A 397 8.24 3.37 -20.90
CA ASN A 397 7.18 4.04 -21.68
C ASN A 397 7.53 4.21 -23.17
N ALA A 398 8.82 4.33 -23.51
CA ALA A 398 9.27 4.50 -24.89
C ALA A 398 9.36 3.15 -25.65
N VAL A 399 9.85 2.10 -24.99
CA VAL A 399 10.22 0.85 -25.68
C VAL A 399 9.30 -0.34 -25.40
N GLU A 400 8.60 -0.36 -24.26
CA GLU A 400 7.70 -1.44 -23.86
C GLU A 400 6.25 -1.08 -24.23
N GLU A 401 5.67 -1.76 -25.22
CA GLU A 401 4.26 -1.57 -25.59
C GLU A 401 3.32 -2.03 -24.46
N THR A 402 3.69 -3.13 -23.82
CA THR A 402 3.11 -3.59 -22.56
C THR A 402 4.23 -3.62 -21.53
N PRO A 403 4.05 -3.00 -20.35
CA PRO A 403 5.08 -2.98 -19.30
C PRO A 403 5.65 -4.36 -19.00
N GLY A 404 6.98 -4.43 -19.09
CA GLY A 404 7.75 -5.66 -18.99
C GLY A 404 8.82 -5.57 -17.89
N ASP A 405 10.00 -6.11 -18.18
CA ASP A 405 11.10 -6.19 -17.21
C ASP A 405 11.63 -4.80 -16.82
N ILE A 406 11.63 -3.81 -17.73
CA ILE A 406 12.10 -2.45 -17.44
C ILE A 406 11.11 -1.74 -16.50
N ALA A 407 9.81 -1.89 -16.76
CA ALA A 407 8.77 -1.37 -15.88
C ALA A 407 8.85 -1.99 -14.47
N ALA A 408 9.01 -3.32 -14.40
CA ALA A 408 9.13 -4.03 -13.14
C ALA A 408 10.34 -3.53 -12.32
N ALA A 409 11.47 -3.30 -12.97
CA ALA A 409 12.65 -2.71 -12.34
C ALA A 409 12.42 -1.27 -11.87
N ALA A 410 11.77 -0.43 -12.68
CA ALA A 410 11.41 0.93 -12.30
C ALA A 410 10.52 0.96 -11.04
N GLU A 411 9.58 0.01 -10.95
CA GLU A 411 8.67 -0.12 -9.83
C GLU A 411 9.37 -0.63 -8.57
N ALA A 412 10.19 -1.68 -8.70
CA ALA A 412 10.95 -2.23 -7.59
C ALA A 412 11.86 -1.15 -6.97
N LEU A 413 12.58 -0.38 -7.80
CA LEU A 413 13.39 0.74 -7.34
C LEU A 413 12.58 1.90 -6.76
N SER A 414 11.44 2.24 -7.36
CA SER A 414 10.58 3.31 -6.81
C SER A 414 10.09 2.96 -5.41
N ARG A 415 9.57 1.74 -5.23
CA ARG A 415 9.18 1.21 -3.91
C ARG A 415 10.36 1.19 -2.98
N SER A 416 11.54 0.82 -3.50
CA SER A 416 12.73 0.72 -2.68
C SER A 416 13.14 2.06 -2.07
N ALA A 417 12.79 3.15 -2.75
CA ALA A 417 13.24 4.50 -2.48
C ALA A 417 12.21 5.39 -1.73
N GLN A 418 11.07 4.83 -1.30
CA GLN A 418 10.05 5.56 -0.56
C GLN A 418 10.42 5.70 0.92
N THR A 419 10.76 6.92 1.35
CA THR A 419 11.10 7.25 2.74
C THR A 419 10.05 8.18 3.35
N TYR A 420 9.80 8.08 4.67
CA TYR A 420 9.00 9.09 5.38
C TYR A 420 9.68 10.47 5.35
N ARG A 421 10.99 10.51 5.61
CA ARG A 421 11.78 11.73 5.61
C ARG A 421 11.99 12.28 4.20
N ARG A 422 12.19 13.59 4.11
CA ARG A 422 12.61 14.24 2.86
C ARG A 422 14.11 14.06 2.74
N THR A 423 14.51 13.36 1.68
CA THR A 423 15.90 13.13 1.28
C THR A 423 16.53 14.37 0.69
N PRO A 424 17.88 14.42 0.57
CA PRO A 424 18.56 15.51 -0.09
C PRO A 424 18.10 15.66 -1.56
N PRO A 425 17.92 16.91 -2.06
CA PRO A 425 17.66 17.18 -3.46
C PRO A 425 18.79 16.64 -4.36
N PRO A 426 18.50 16.24 -5.62
CA PRO A 426 19.51 15.72 -6.56
C PRO A 426 20.74 16.59 -6.74
N ALA A 427 20.57 17.91 -6.74
CA ALA A 427 21.69 18.84 -6.86
C ALA A 427 22.66 18.76 -5.68
N LYS A 428 22.14 18.55 -4.46
CA LYS A 428 22.97 18.36 -3.26
C LYS A 428 23.60 16.97 -3.20
N ALA A 429 22.93 15.97 -3.79
CA ALA A 429 23.44 14.61 -3.88
C ALA A 429 24.45 14.40 -5.02
N GLY A 430 24.67 15.37 -5.91
CA GLY A 430 25.55 15.24 -7.07
C GLY A 430 24.97 14.38 -8.21
N THR A 431 23.68 14.07 -8.19
CA THR A 431 23.07 13.02 -9.03
C THR A 431 22.23 13.57 -10.18
N ILE A 432 22.43 14.83 -10.59
CA ILE A 432 21.64 15.48 -11.66
C ILE A 432 21.74 14.72 -13.00
N ALA A 433 22.88 14.07 -13.26
CA ALA A 433 23.08 13.27 -14.48
C ALA A 433 22.05 12.15 -14.63
N ILE A 434 21.60 11.53 -13.53
CA ILE A 434 20.63 10.43 -13.56
C ILE A 434 19.27 10.92 -14.07
N SER A 435 18.81 12.09 -13.59
CA SER A 435 17.58 12.71 -14.09
C SER A 435 17.70 13.13 -15.55
N GLY A 436 18.88 13.58 -15.98
CA GLY A 436 19.12 13.92 -17.39
C GLY A 436 18.97 12.72 -18.33
N ALA A 437 19.29 11.50 -17.88
CA ALA A 437 19.27 10.29 -18.71
C ALA A 437 17.85 9.93 -19.15
N ALA A 438 16.86 10.19 -18.30
CA ALA A 438 15.45 9.94 -18.58
C ALA A 438 14.95 10.63 -19.86
N LEU A 439 15.48 11.82 -20.20
CA LEU A 439 15.14 12.52 -21.44
C LEU A 439 15.51 11.70 -22.68
N PHE A 440 16.74 11.19 -22.71
CA PHE A 440 17.28 10.42 -23.82
C PHE A 440 16.64 9.03 -23.90
N LEU A 441 16.35 8.43 -22.74
CA LEU A 441 15.65 7.16 -22.68
C LEU A 441 14.19 7.27 -23.14
N ALA A 442 13.53 8.41 -22.87
CA ALA A 442 12.19 8.70 -23.38
C ALA A 442 12.15 8.90 -24.91
N SER A 443 13.29 9.17 -25.55
CA SER A 443 13.40 9.28 -27.02
C SER A 443 13.94 8.02 -27.69
N ALA A 444 14.30 6.99 -26.91
CA ALA A 444 14.93 5.78 -27.43
C ALA A 444 14.00 5.00 -28.37
N VAL A 445 14.55 4.47 -29.46
CA VAL A 445 13.81 3.72 -30.48
C VAL A 445 13.65 2.25 -30.08
N ARG A 446 12.47 1.68 -30.37
CA ARG A 446 12.17 0.26 -30.17
C ARG A 446 13.12 -0.64 -30.99
N GLY A 447 13.62 -1.73 -30.40
CA GLY A 447 14.33 -2.78 -31.15
C GLY A 447 15.82 -2.58 -31.42
N GLY A 448 16.54 -1.78 -30.63
CA GLY A 448 18.01 -1.74 -30.67
C GLY A 448 18.64 -1.02 -31.86
N GLN A 449 17.83 -0.31 -32.65
CA GLN A 449 18.26 0.55 -33.77
C GLN A 449 18.73 1.95 -33.31
N GLY A 450 18.99 2.11 -32.01
CA GLY A 450 19.41 3.38 -31.42
C GLY A 450 20.81 3.79 -31.87
N THR A 451 21.10 5.08 -31.77
CA THR A 451 22.44 5.59 -32.12
C THR A 451 23.50 5.04 -31.14
N VAL A 452 24.79 5.08 -31.51
CA VAL A 452 25.90 4.64 -30.63
C VAL A 452 25.84 5.30 -29.24
N GLY A 453 25.47 6.58 -29.19
CA GLY A 453 25.28 7.33 -27.95
C GLY A 453 24.09 6.86 -27.11
N GLU A 454 22.98 6.48 -27.73
CA GLU A 454 21.84 5.90 -27.03
C GLU A 454 22.19 4.54 -26.43
N ALA A 455 22.86 3.67 -27.20
CA ALA A 455 23.33 2.38 -26.72
C ALA A 455 24.31 2.53 -25.54
N ALA A 456 25.27 3.46 -25.64
CA ALA A 456 26.19 3.77 -24.55
C ALA A 456 25.45 4.28 -23.30
N LEU A 457 24.46 5.15 -23.46
CA LEU A 457 23.67 5.66 -22.34
C LEU A 457 22.85 4.56 -21.67
N VAL A 458 22.16 3.72 -22.45
CA VAL A 458 21.38 2.60 -21.92
C VAL A 458 22.29 1.65 -21.13
N ARG A 459 23.47 1.34 -21.65
CA ARG A 459 24.44 0.47 -20.98
C ARG A 459 24.87 1.05 -19.63
N GLU A 460 25.27 2.33 -19.59
CA GLU A 460 25.64 3.01 -18.33
C GLU A 460 24.47 3.10 -17.35
N MET A 461 23.26 3.34 -17.86
CA MET A 461 22.04 3.36 -17.05
C MET A 461 21.76 1.99 -16.41
N LEU A 462 21.97 0.90 -17.14
CA LEU A 462 21.84 -0.46 -16.62
C LEU A 462 22.92 -0.78 -15.57
N THR A 463 24.17 -0.37 -15.81
CA THR A 463 25.26 -0.48 -14.82
C THR A 463 24.87 0.21 -13.51
N LEU A 464 24.41 1.45 -13.59
CA LEU A 464 23.91 2.21 -12.43
C LEU A 464 22.75 1.48 -11.76
N THR A 465 21.78 1.00 -12.54
CA THR A 465 20.59 0.32 -12.03
C THR A 465 20.95 -0.92 -11.22
N VAL A 466 21.84 -1.77 -11.75
CA VAL A 466 22.30 -2.98 -11.05
C VAL A 466 23.05 -2.62 -9.77
N ALA A 467 23.92 -1.60 -9.80
CA ALA A 467 24.63 -1.14 -8.60
C ALA A 467 23.65 -0.66 -7.52
N VAL A 468 22.67 0.16 -7.90
CA VAL A 468 21.64 0.67 -6.97
C VAL A 468 20.75 -0.44 -6.43
N MET A 469 20.41 -1.44 -7.24
CA MET A 469 19.65 -2.61 -6.80
C MET A 469 20.43 -3.44 -5.78
N LYS A 470 21.73 -3.67 -5.99
CA LYS A 470 22.60 -4.36 -5.02
C LYS A 470 22.66 -3.63 -3.67
N VAL A 471 22.81 -2.30 -3.70
CA VAL A 471 22.77 -1.50 -2.47
C VAL A 471 21.39 -1.54 -1.82
N ALA A 472 20.32 -1.43 -2.61
CA ALA A 472 18.96 -1.51 -2.11
C ALA A 472 18.68 -2.87 -1.44
N GLU A 473 19.10 -3.98 -2.07
CA GLU A 473 19.03 -5.36 -1.55
C GLU A 473 19.77 -5.51 -0.23
N ALA A 474 21.02 -5.03 -0.15
CA ALA A 474 21.84 -5.08 1.06
C ALA A 474 21.21 -4.29 2.22
N ALA A 475 20.52 -3.20 1.92
CA ALA A 475 19.79 -2.39 2.90
C ALA A 475 18.42 -2.96 3.32
N ARG A 476 17.94 -4.09 2.76
CA ARG A 476 16.65 -4.72 3.14
C ARG A 476 16.82 -5.91 4.07
N GLN A 477 15.99 -5.96 5.11
CA GLN A 477 15.74 -7.15 5.93
C GLN A 477 14.49 -7.96 5.49
N ASP A 478 13.78 -7.51 4.46
CA ASP A 478 12.57 -8.18 3.95
C ASP A 478 12.89 -9.11 2.77
N ARG A 479 12.40 -10.35 2.84
CA ARG A 479 12.67 -11.38 1.83
C ARG A 479 11.94 -11.08 0.52
N TYR A 480 10.69 -10.60 0.56
CA TYR A 480 9.90 -10.34 -0.65
C TYR A 480 10.45 -9.17 -1.48
N ALA A 481 10.75 -8.04 -0.85
CA ALA A 481 11.36 -6.88 -1.52
C ALA A 481 12.76 -7.20 -2.04
N ARG A 482 13.53 -8.01 -1.31
CA ARG A 482 14.84 -8.50 -1.77
C ARG A 482 14.71 -9.43 -2.97
N THR A 483 13.77 -10.38 -2.94
CA THR A 483 13.49 -11.27 -4.07
C THR A 483 13.00 -10.49 -5.28
N ALA A 484 12.09 -9.53 -5.11
CA ALA A 484 11.60 -8.71 -6.23
C ALA A 484 12.71 -7.84 -6.85
N LEU A 485 13.62 -7.29 -6.04
CA LEU A 485 14.79 -6.56 -6.52
C LEU A 485 15.79 -7.49 -7.22
N ALA A 486 16.06 -8.67 -6.65
CA ALA A 486 16.95 -9.67 -7.24
C ALA A 486 16.40 -10.20 -8.58
N ASP A 487 15.12 -10.53 -8.66
CA ASP A 487 14.45 -10.95 -9.88
C ASP A 487 14.54 -9.87 -10.96
N ALA A 488 14.25 -8.62 -10.60
CA ALA A 488 14.35 -7.48 -11.52
C ALA A 488 15.80 -7.26 -11.99
N ARG A 489 16.77 -7.39 -11.09
CA ARG A 489 18.20 -7.29 -11.40
C ARG A 489 18.63 -8.39 -12.37
N ASP A 490 18.32 -9.65 -12.07
CA ASP A 490 18.71 -10.80 -12.91
C ASP A 490 18.09 -10.71 -14.32
N ARG A 491 16.88 -10.15 -14.44
CA ARG A 491 16.24 -9.82 -15.72
C ARG A 491 16.99 -8.72 -16.47
N LEU A 492 17.34 -7.64 -15.79
CA LEU A 492 18.09 -6.53 -16.39
C LEU A 492 19.52 -6.89 -16.76
N GLU A 493 20.18 -7.78 -16.02
CA GLU A 493 21.51 -8.29 -16.37
C GLU A 493 21.47 -9.07 -17.70
N ARG A 494 20.39 -9.81 -17.97
CA ARG A 494 20.18 -10.44 -19.28
C ARG A 494 19.99 -9.40 -20.39
N VAL A 495 19.22 -8.34 -20.14
CA VAL A 495 19.06 -7.23 -21.09
C VAL A 495 20.40 -6.53 -21.34
N HIS A 496 21.19 -6.29 -20.29
CA HIS A 496 22.51 -5.68 -20.38
C HIS A 496 23.47 -6.52 -21.21
N ALA A 497 23.53 -7.83 -20.97
CA ALA A 497 24.39 -8.76 -21.70
C ALA A 497 24.03 -8.86 -23.19
N ALA A 498 22.77 -8.60 -23.56
CA ALA A 498 22.30 -8.62 -24.93
C ALA A 498 22.58 -7.33 -25.72
N LEU A 499 23.01 -6.24 -25.06
CA LEU A 499 23.27 -4.96 -25.73
C LEU A 499 24.63 -4.98 -26.48
N PRO A 500 24.72 -4.31 -27.65
CA PRO A 500 25.97 -4.20 -28.39
C PRO A 500 27.07 -3.51 -27.57
N THR A 501 28.26 -4.11 -27.53
CA THR A 501 29.42 -3.50 -26.87
C THR A 501 29.95 -2.34 -27.72
N PRO A 502 29.92 -1.08 -27.25
CA PRO A 502 30.63 0.01 -27.92
C PRO A 502 32.14 -0.27 -27.94
N PRO A 503 32.89 0.26 -28.93
CA PRO A 503 34.33 0.08 -29.01
C PRO A 503 35.01 0.47 -27.69
N ALA A 504 35.96 -0.36 -27.27
CA ALA A 504 36.54 -0.32 -25.92
C ALA A 504 37.11 1.06 -25.58
N ARG A 505 36.68 1.62 -24.44
CA ARG A 505 37.42 2.67 -23.74
C ARG A 505 38.62 2.02 -23.03
N SER A 506 39.79 2.61 -23.18
CA SER A 506 40.93 2.37 -22.29
C SER A 506 40.61 2.94 -20.90
N VAL A 507 40.07 2.11 -20.02
CA VAL A 507 39.91 2.44 -18.60
C VAL A 507 41.05 1.77 -17.85
N GLY A 508 41.86 2.58 -17.17
CA GLY A 508 42.90 2.08 -16.26
C GLY A 508 42.27 1.23 -15.17
N GLN A 509 42.89 0.08 -14.89
CA GLN A 509 42.45 -0.88 -13.88
C GLN A 509 42.30 -0.19 -12.52
N ALA A 510 41.07 -0.01 -12.06
CA ALA A 510 40.78 0.26 -10.66
C ALA A 510 40.57 -1.09 -9.96
N ALA A 511 41.42 -1.36 -8.97
CA ALA A 511 41.44 -2.58 -8.20
C ALA A 511 40.10 -2.84 -7.50
N VAL A 512 39.58 -4.05 -7.65
CA VAL A 512 38.52 -4.59 -6.81
C VAL A 512 39.12 -4.78 -5.42
N VAL A 513 38.71 -3.93 -4.47
CA VAL A 513 38.97 -4.16 -3.05
C VAL A 513 37.74 -4.89 -2.50
N GLU A 514 37.87 -6.19 -2.29
CA GLU A 514 36.97 -6.95 -1.44
C GLU A 514 37.19 -6.51 0.00
N GLU A 515 36.26 -5.75 0.57
CA GLU A 515 36.22 -5.50 2.01
C GLU A 515 35.00 -6.21 2.62
N GLN A 516 35.30 -7.22 3.42
CA GLN A 516 34.34 -7.95 4.26
C GLN A 516 33.94 -7.06 5.44
N GLY A 517 33.01 -6.15 5.20
CA GLY A 517 32.33 -5.40 6.25
C GLY A 517 31.25 -6.26 6.91
N SER A 518 31.56 -6.87 8.06
CA SER A 518 30.58 -7.44 8.97
C SER A 518 29.65 -6.32 9.48
N VAL A 519 28.46 -6.22 8.89
CA VAL A 519 27.40 -5.33 9.41
C VAL A 519 26.71 -6.07 10.55
N ALA A 520 26.99 -5.64 11.78
CA ALA A 520 26.16 -5.98 12.92
C ALA A 520 24.74 -5.47 12.63
N THR A 521 23.82 -6.41 12.42
CA THR A 521 22.40 -6.16 12.22
C THR A 521 21.78 -5.65 13.51
N GLU A 522 21.79 -4.33 13.70
CA GLU A 522 20.82 -3.72 14.62
C GLU A 522 19.43 -3.84 13.99
N ALA A 523 18.53 -4.53 14.69
CA ALA A 523 17.14 -4.65 14.31
C ALA A 523 16.50 -3.24 14.23
N PRO A 524 15.67 -2.95 13.21
CA PRO A 524 15.04 -1.65 13.10
C PRO A 524 14.16 -1.42 14.32
N ALA A 525 14.32 -0.24 14.92
CA ALA A 525 13.53 0.17 16.07
C ALA A 525 12.04 0.23 15.68
N LEU A 526 11.20 -0.57 16.36
CA LEU A 526 9.74 -0.38 16.36
C LEU A 526 9.41 1.08 16.68
N ASP A 527 8.36 1.62 16.07
CA ASP A 527 7.84 2.93 16.47
C ASP A 527 7.44 2.90 17.95
N ALA A 528 7.44 4.07 18.60
CA ALA A 528 7.27 4.17 20.05
C ALA A 528 5.94 3.57 20.55
N GLU A 529 4.87 3.66 19.75
CA GLU A 529 3.55 3.15 20.13
C GLU A 529 3.51 1.62 20.02
N THR A 530 4.04 1.05 18.93
CA THR A 530 4.20 -0.40 18.78
C THR A 530 5.14 -0.99 19.83
N ARG A 531 6.23 -0.28 20.17
CA ARG A 531 7.13 -0.70 21.26
C ARG A 531 6.42 -0.69 22.61
N ALA A 532 5.70 0.38 22.95
CA ALA A 532 4.92 0.42 24.18
C ALA A 532 3.79 -0.63 24.23
N MET A 533 3.24 -1.01 23.07
CA MET A 533 2.29 -2.13 22.97
C MET A 533 2.99 -3.46 23.22
N LEU A 534 4.14 -3.70 22.59
CA LEU A 534 4.94 -4.90 22.79
C LEU A 534 5.40 -5.03 24.25
N ASP A 535 5.86 -3.94 24.85
CA ASP A 535 6.28 -3.91 26.25
C ASP A 535 5.12 -4.28 27.18
N ARG A 536 3.90 -3.78 26.91
CA ARG A 536 2.69 -4.20 27.64
C ARG A 536 2.38 -5.69 27.47
N LEU A 537 2.45 -6.18 26.23
CA LEU A 537 2.23 -7.61 25.94
C LEU A 537 3.29 -8.51 26.58
N ASN A 538 4.51 -8.00 26.81
CA ASN A 538 5.60 -8.74 27.46
C ASN A 538 5.61 -8.58 29.00
N ALA A 539 5.12 -7.46 29.53
CA ALA A 539 5.04 -7.17 30.97
C ALA A 539 4.08 -8.12 31.72
N GLY A 540 3.22 -8.83 30.98
CA GLY A 540 2.82 -10.18 31.35
C GLY A 540 1.32 -10.45 31.32
N ARG A 541 0.99 -11.70 31.67
CA ARG A 541 -0.24 -12.07 32.39
C ARG A 541 0.06 -13.19 33.38
N SER A 542 -0.11 -12.88 34.66
CA SER A 542 -0.52 -13.84 35.70
C SER A 542 -2.04 -13.75 35.84
N GLY A 543 -2.77 -14.19 34.80
CA GLY A 543 -4.23 -14.33 34.86
C GLY A 543 -4.58 -15.69 35.47
N THR A 544 -5.42 -15.71 36.51
CA THR A 544 -5.99 -16.96 37.02
C THR A 544 -6.98 -17.49 35.97
N PRO A 545 -6.97 -18.79 35.61
CA PRO A 545 -7.99 -19.36 34.73
C PRO A 545 -9.38 -19.01 35.29
N GLY A 546 -10.21 -18.35 34.48
CA GLY A 546 -11.58 -18.05 34.86
C GLY A 546 -12.37 -19.34 35.09
N SER A 547 -13.40 -19.28 35.94
CA SER A 547 -14.29 -20.43 36.16
C SER A 547 -14.88 -20.91 34.83
N PRO A 548 -14.89 -22.24 34.55
CA PRO A 548 -15.55 -22.79 33.37
C PRO A 548 -17.08 -22.71 33.46
N VAL A 549 -17.61 -22.31 34.61
CA VAL A 549 -19.04 -22.05 34.80
C VAL A 549 -19.31 -20.58 34.48
N PRO A 550 -20.26 -20.28 33.57
CA PRO A 550 -20.63 -18.91 33.27
C PRO A 550 -21.04 -18.15 34.53
N ARG A 551 -20.49 -16.95 34.70
CA ARG A 551 -20.96 -16.03 35.72
C ARG A 551 -22.45 -15.75 35.53
N GLU A 552 -23.21 -15.80 36.61
CA GLU A 552 -24.60 -15.36 36.62
C GLU A 552 -24.62 -13.81 36.50
N LEU A 553 -25.27 -13.30 35.45
CA LEU A 553 -25.40 -11.86 35.21
C LEU A 553 -26.73 -11.38 35.76
N ARG A 554 -26.72 -10.37 36.64
CA ARG A 554 -27.94 -9.75 37.18
C ARG A 554 -28.05 -8.29 36.74
N PRO A 555 -29.24 -7.78 36.42
CA PRO A 555 -29.43 -6.38 36.02
C PRO A 555 -28.87 -5.35 37.03
N ASP A 556 -28.85 -5.71 38.32
CA ASP A 556 -28.37 -4.85 39.41
C ASP A 556 -26.82 -4.75 39.47
N ASP A 557 -26.09 -5.57 38.70
CA ASP A 557 -24.62 -5.55 38.64
C ASP A 557 -24.06 -4.37 37.83
N SER A 558 -24.92 -3.53 37.24
CA SER A 558 -24.51 -2.33 36.49
C SER A 558 -24.00 -1.23 37.43
N PRO A 559 -22.85 -0.59 37.16
CA PRO A 559 -22.42 0.57 37.93
C PRO A 559 -23.44 1.71 37.78
N ALA A 560 -23.96 2.19 38.91
CA ALA A 560 -24.94 3.28 38.96
C ALA A 560 -24.48 4.47 38.10
N ARG A 561 -25.35 4.94 37.19
CA ARG A 561 -25.15 6.17 36.41
C ARG A 561 -24.72 7.31 37.34
N ARG A 562 -23.54 7.91 37.09
CA ARG A 562 -23.20 9.21 37.68
C ARG A 562 -24.31 10.22 37.34
N PRO A 563 -24.84 10.99 38.31
CA PRO A 563 -25.86 11.98 38.02
C PRO A 563 -25.30 13.07 37.09
N ALA A 564 -26.12 13.49 36.13
CA ALA A 564 -25.78 14.57 35.20
C ALA A 564 -25.46 15.86 35.97
N PRO A 565 -24.51 16.69 35.48
CA PRO A 565 -24.26 17.99 36.08
C PRO A 565 -25.52 18.85 35.98
N ARG A 566 -25.90 19.47 37.09
CA ARG A 566 -27.04 20.40 37.17
C ARG A 566 -26.86 21.54 36.15
N PRO A 567 -27.90 21.98 35.45
CA PRO A 567 -27.81 23.17 34.59
C PRO A 567 -27.51 24.38 35.47
N GLY A 568 -26.41 25.07 35.15
CA GLY A 568 -26.06 26.35 35.74
C GLY A 568 -27.19 27.35 35.49
N ARG A 569 -27.63 27.97 36.57
CA ARG A 569 -28.70 28.96 36.63
C ARG A 569 -28.26 30.22 35.89
N ASP A 570 -29.12 30.73 35.01
CA ASP A 570 -29.03 32.08 34.45
C ASP A 570 -28.84 33.12 35.56
N GLY A 571 -27.89 34.01 35.34
CA GLY A 571 -27.67 35.22 36.11
C GLY A 571 -27.53 36.40 35.15
N THR A 572 -28.66 36.97 34.72
CA THR A 572 -28.75 38.31 34.18
C THR A 572 -29.06 39.30 35.31
N GLU A 573 -28.45 40.50 35.17
CA GLU A 573 -28.66 41.76 35.91
C GLU A 573 -28.04 41.82 37.32
N ARG A 574 -27.16 42.78 37.68
CA ARG A 574 -26.96 44.17 37.23
C ARG A 574 -25.48 44.56 37.20
#